data_AF-A0A1Q6RIL0-F1
#
_entry.id   AF-A0A1Q6RIL0-F1
#
_cell.length_a   1.000
_cell.length_b   1.000
_cell.length_c   1.000
_cell.angle_alpha   90.00
_cell.angle_beta   90.00
_cell.angle_gamma   90.00
#
_symmetry.space_group_name_H-M   'P 1'
#
loop_
_entity.id
_entity.type
_entity.pdbx_description
1 polymer ?
#
loop_
_entity_poly.entity_id
_entity_poly.type
_entity_poly.pdbx_seq_one_letter_code
_entity_poly.pdbx_strand_id
1 'polypeptide(L)'
;MLLAIHLVMIMVFVILGVIFLNGKGAFLIAGYNTTSKAEKQKTDEKKLCSFMGKMMFILAGCWLVIASSEIFKAMWLLWVGLCLFFVVCVGAVIYMNSGNRFKR
;
A
#
# COMPACT_ATOMS: atom_id res chain seq x y z
N MET A 1 -12.37 7.23 -20.20
CA MET A 1 -12.10 5.82 -19.84
C MET A 1 -10.92 5.71 -18.86
N LEU A 2 -9.73 6.24 -19.18
CA LEU A 2 -8.55 6.17 -18.32
C LEU A 2 -8.74 6.80 -16.93
N LEU A 3 -9.31 8.01 -16.85
CA LEU A 3 -9.59 8.66 -15.56
C LEU A 3 -10.44 7.78 -14.62
N ALA A 4 -11.48 7.12 -15.15
CA ALA A 4 -12.33 6.24 -14.34
C ALA A 4 -11.54 5.04 -13.78
N ILE A 5 -10.63 4.47 -14.56
CA ILE A 5 -9.74 3.39 -14.10
C ILE A 5 -8.86 3.87 -12.95
N HIS A 6 -8.28 5.08 -13.06
CA HIS A 6 -7.49 5.65 -11.96
C HIS A 6 -8.33 5.88 -10.71
N LEU A 7 -9.55 6.40 -10.83
CA LEU A 7 -10.46 6.59 -9.69
C LEU A 7 -10.85 5.27 -9.01
N VAL A 8 -11.11 4.22 -9.78
CA VAL A 8 -11.38 2.88 -9.23
C VAL A 8 -10.18 2.38 -8.45
N MET A 9 -8.96 2.52 -8.97
CA MET A 9 -7.75 2.11 -8.27
C MET A 9 -7.52 2.90 -6.97
N ILE A 10 -7.78 4.21 -6.96
CA ILE A 10 -7.74 5.04 -5.75
C ILE A 10 -8.72 4.47 -4.71
N MET A 11 -9.96 4.18 -5.13
CA MET A 11 -10.98 3.63 -4.25
C MET A 11 -10.56 2.26 -3.66
N VAL A 12 -9.98 1.38 -4.47
CA VAL A 12 -9.45 0.09 -4.02
C VAL A 12 -8.39 0.29 -2.94
N PHE A 13 -7.42 1.18 -3.15
CA PHE A 13 -6.39 1.44 -2.13
C PHE A 13 -6.97 2.06 -0.86
N VAL A 14 -7.92 2.98 -0.96
CA VAL A 14 -8.59 3.57 0.21
C VAL A 14 -9.33 2.49 1.01
N ILE A 15 -10.10 1.62 0.34
CA ILE A 15 -10.83 0.53 0.98
C ILE A 15 -9.87 -0.42 1.69
N LEU A 16 -8.81 -0.85 1.00
CA LEU A 16 -7.77 -1.69 1.60
C LEU A 16 -7.11 -1.01 2.79
N GLY A 17 -6.80 0.29 2.68
CA GLY A 17 -6.25 1.10 3.76
C GLY A 17 -7.13 1.06 5.01
N VAL A 18 -8.44 1.26 4.85
CA VAL A 18 -9.41 1.16 5.96
C VAL A 18 -9.47 -0.26 6.54
N ILE A 19 -9.51 -1.30 5.70
CA ILE A 19 -9.53 -2.71 6.16
C ILE A 19 -8.28 -3.02 7.01
N PHE A 20 -7.11 -2.58 6.55
CA PHE A 20 -5.84 -2.76 7.25
C PHE A 20 -5.76 -1.97 8.55
N LEU A 21 -6.19 -0.69 8.58
CA LEU A 21 -6.19 0.09 9.83
C LEU A 21 -7.10 -0.50 10.91
N ASN A 22 -8.17 -1.20 10.51
CA ASN A 22 -9.04 -1.95 11.41
C ASN A 22 -8.45 -3.31 11.86
N GLY A 23 -7.23 -3.65 11.44
CA GLY A 23 -6.56 -4.91 11.79
C GLY A 23 -7.12 -6.14 11.06
N LYS A 24 -8.02 -5.98 10.09
CA LYS A 24 -8.71 -7.10 9.42
C LYS A 24 -8.04 -7.59 8.14
N GLY A 25 -6.96 -6.93 7.72
CA GLY A 25 -6.32 -7.17 6.42
C GLY A 25 -5.13 -8.14 6.41
N ALA A 26 -4.71 -8.68 7.56
CA ALA A 26 -3.45 -9.42 7.66
C ALA A 26 -3.32 -10.59 6.68
N PHE A 27 -4.43 -11.28 6.41
CA PHE A 27 -4.48 -12.40 5.47
C PHE A 27 -4.15 -12.02 4.01
N LEU A 28 -4.28 -10.74 3.65
CA LEU A 28 -3.91 -10.21 2.33
C LEU A 28 -2.41 -9.96 2.19
N ILE A 29 -1.66 -9.97 3.30
CA ILE A 29 -0.21 -9.77 3.29
C ILE A 29 0.43 -11.11 2.96
N ALA A 30 0.82 -11.31 1.71
CA ALA A 30 1.36 -12.59 1.22
C ALA A 30 2.46 -13.17 2.13
N GLY A 31 3.44 -12.35 2.53
CA GLY A 31 4.52 -12.77 3.41
C GLY A 31 4.06 -13.22 4.81
N TYR A 32 2.98 -12.64 5.35
CA TYR A 32 2.37 -13.12 6.59
C TYR A 32 1.55 -14.37 6.33
N ASN A 33 0.72 -14.38 5.28
CA ASN A 33 -0.20 -15.48 5.00
C ASN A 33 0.53 -16.81 4.73
N THR A 34 1.72 -16.78 4.13
CA THR A 34 2.54 -17.95 3.81
C THR A 34 3.41 -18.47 4.96
N THR A 35 3.56 -17.73 6.08
CA THR A 35 4.34 -18.24 7.22
C THR A 35 3.59 -19.31 8.00
N SER A 36 4.34 -20.16 8.71
CA SER A 36 3.76 -21.15 9.63
C SER A 36 2.95 -20.49 10.75
N LYS A 37 2.02 -21.23 11.37
CA LYS A 37 1.25 -20.74 12.51
C LYS A 37 2.13 -20.28 13.67
N ALA A 38 3.26 -20.96 13.92
CA ALA A 38 4.22 -20.59 14.95
C ALA A 38 4.90 -19.24 14.67
N GLU A 39 5.25 -18.95 13.41
CA GLU A 39 5.83 -17.65 13.04
C GLU A 39 4.80 -16.52 13.03
N LYS A 40 3.54 -16.80 12.67
CA LYS A 40 2.44 -15.83 12.77
C LYS A 40 2.28 -15.32 14.21
N GLN A 41 2.36 -16.21 15.21
CA GLN A 41 2.24 -15.85 16.63
C GLN A 41 3.34 -14.91 17.12
N LYS A 42 4.54 -14.97 16.51
CA LYS A 42 5.66 -14.07 16.81
C LYS A 42 5.51 -12.70 16.15
N THR A 43 4.53 -12.51 15.28
CA THR A 43 4.30 -11.25 14.56
C THR A 43 3.29 -10.38 15.32
N ASP A 44 3.59 -9.10 15.44
CA ASP A 44 2.64 -8.07 15.84
C ASP A 44 1.75 -7.72 14.64
N GLU A 45 0.70 -8.51 14.47
CA GLU A 45 -0.30 -8.36 13.41
C GLU A 45 -0.92 -6.97 13.39
N LYS A 46 -1.18 -6.36 14.56
CA LYS A 46 -1.79 -5.03 14.65
C LYS A 46 -0.85 -3.96 14.10
N LYS A 47 0.43 -4.03 14.46
CA LYS A 47 1.45 -3.10 13.96
C LYS A 47 1.69 -3.29 12.46
N LEU A 48 1.73 -4.53 11.98
CA LEU A 48 1.88 -4.86 10.56
C LEU A 48 0.68 -4.35 9.73
N CYS A 49 -0.55 -4.62 10.17
CA CYS A 49 -1.77 -4.11 9.55
C CYS A 49 -1.83 -2.59 9.58
N SER A 50 -1.50 -1.94 10.70
CA SER A 50 -1.46 -0.48 10.77
C SER A 50 -0.47 0.13 9.78
N PHE A 51 0.72 -0.46 9.64
CA PHE A 51 1.70 -0.05 8.65
C PHE A 51 1.17 -0.23 7.22
N MET A 52 0.62 -1.40 6.89
CA MET A 52 0.08 -1.63 5.55
C MET A 52 -1.09 -0.71 5.21
N GLY A 53 -1.94 -0.38 6.19
CA GLY A 53 -3.02 0.58 6.00
C GLY A 53 -2.50 1.95 5.60
N LYS A 54 -1.49 2.46 6.31
CA LYS A 54 -0.83 3.73 5.95
C LYS A 54 -0.20 3.67 4.56
N MET A 55 0.44 2.56 4.20
CA MET A 55 1.01 2.39 2.86
C MET A 55 -0.06 2.45 1.77
N MET A 56 -1.23 1.83 1.96
CA MET A 56 -2.31 1.92 0.99
C MET A 56 -2.79 3.36 0.77
N PHE A 57 -2.90 4.17 1.83
CA PHE A 57 -3.25 5.60 1.67
C PHE A 57 -2.17 6.40 0.93
N ILE A 58 -0.89 6.12 1.18
CA ILE A 58 0.20 6.76 0.43
C ILE A 58 0.13 6.37 -1.06
N LEU A 59 -0.10 5.09 -1.38
CA LEU A 59 -0.26 4.63 -2.75
C LEU A 59 -1.50 5.25 -3.44
N ALA A 60 -2.61 5.41 -2.70
CA ALA A 60 -3.76 6.16 -3.18
C ALA A 60 -3.40 7.61 -3.52
N GLY A 61 -2.56 8.26 -2.70
CA GLY A 61 -1.99 9.58 -2.97
C GLY A 61 -1.16 9.63 -4.25
N CYS A 62 -0.28 8.65 -4.49
CA CYS A 62 0.47 8.54 -5.75
C CYS A 62 -0.48 8.40 -6.95
N TRP A 63 -1.56 7.65 -6.79
CA TRP A 63 -2.56 7.44 -7.83
C TRP A 63 -3.41 8.68 -8.12
N LEU A 64 -3.60 9.57 -7.13
CA LEU A 64 -4.19 10.90 -7.36
C LEU A 64 -3.29 11.77 -8.26
N VAL A 65 -1.96 11.70 -8.08
CA VAL A 65 -1.01 12.39 -8.97
C VAL A 65 -1.12 11.84 -10.40
N ILE A 66 -1.22 10.52 -10.55
CA ILE A 66 -1.42 9.89 -11.87
C ILE A 66 -2.76 10.32 -12.48
N ALA A 67 -3.85 10.27 -11.72
CA ALA A 67 -5.17 10.68 -12.20
C ALA A 67 -5.20 12.15 -12.66
N SER A 68 -4.44 13.02 -11.99
CA SER A 68 -4.34 14.44 -12.37
C SER A 68 -3.73 14.67 -13.76
N SER A 69 -2.90 13.74 -14.26
CA SER A 69 -2.35 13.80 -15.62
C SER A 69 -3.45 13.82 -16.69
N GLU A 70 -4.55 13.10 -16.46
CA GLU A 70 -5.69 13.03 -17.38
C GLU A 70 -6.52 14.31 -17.37
N ILE A 71 -6.59 14.99 -16.22
CA ILE A 71 -7.32 16.24 -16.00
C ILE A 71 -6.55 17.40 -16.65
N PHE A 72 -5.26 17.50 -16.36
CA PHE A 72 -4.40 18.59 -16.83
C PHE A 72 -3.75 18.33 -18.20
N LYS A 73 -3.99 17.16 -18.81
CA LYS A 73 -3.36 16.71 -20.07
C LYS A 73 -1.82 16.81 -20.03
N ALA A 74 -1.26 16.48 -18.86
CA ALA A 74 0.16 16.67 -18.56
C ALA A 74 0.83 15.32 -18.31
N MET A 75 1.46 14.76 -19.35
CA MET A 75 2.08 13.44 -19.32
C MET A 75 3.17 13.29 -18.25
N TRP A 76 3.87 14.38 -17.90
CA TRP A 76 4.89 14.36 -16.86
C TRP A 76 4.33 14.01 -15.48
N LEU A 77 3.06 14.36 -15.18
CA LEU A 77 2.40 13.98 -13.93
C LEU A 77 2.20 12.47 -13.80
N LEU A 78 1.94 11.78 -14.92
CA LEU A 78 1.84 10.33 -14.94
C LEU A 78 3.17 9.70 -14.54
N TRP A 79 4.27 10.15 -15.14
CA TRP A 79 5.61 9.64 -14.84
C TRP A 79 6.05 9.95 -13.41
N VAL A 80 5.77 11.16 -12.91
CA VAL A 80 6.03 11.53 -11.52
C VAL A 80 5.25 10.63 -10.57
N GLY A 81 3.95 10.45 -10.80
CA GLY A 81 3.12 9.61 -9.95
C GLY A 81 3.54 8.14 -9.95
N LEU A 82 3.95 7.60 -11.12
CA LEU A 82 4.51 6.25 -11.23
C LEU A 82 5.85 6.13 -10.50
N CYS A 83 6.74 7.12 -10.61
CA CYS A 83 8.01 7.15 -9.89
C CYS A 83 7.78 7.16 -8.37
N LEU A 84 6.88 8.02 -7.88
CA LEU A 84 6.49 8.07 -6.47
C LEU A 84 5.93 6.73 -5.99
N PHE A 85 5.03 6.12 -6.76
CA PHE A 85 4.46 4.80 -6.44
C PHE A 85 5.56 3.74 -6.30
N PHE A 86 6.50 3.70 -7.24
CA PHE A 86 7.62 2.74 -7.20
C PHE A 86 8.52 2.95 -5.98
N VAL A 87 8.89 4.19 -5.68
CA VAL A 87 9.71 4.54 -4.51
C VAL A 87 9.03 4.11 -3.21
N VAL A 88 7.71 4.35 -3.08
CA VAL A 88 6.94 3.94 -1.90
C VAL A 88 6.91 2.42 -1.77
N CYS A 89 6.68 1.67 -2.85
CA CYS A 89 6.69 0.21 -2.84
C CYS A 89 8.06 -0.35 -2.41
N VAL A 90 9.15 0.14 -3.00
CA VAL A 90 10.52 -0.28 -2.66
C VAL A 90 10.84 0.07 -1.20
N GLY A 91 10.52 1.30 -0.78
CA GLY A 91 10.71 1.76 0.59
C GLY A 91 9.92 0.91 1.60
N ALA A 92 8.68 0.53 1.29
CA ALA A 92 7.85 -0.31 2.13
C ALA A 92 8.45 -1.73 2.28
N VAL A 93 8.95 -2.32 1.18
CA VAL A 93 9.61 -3.62 1.21
C VAL A 93 10.89 -3.57 2.06
N ILE A 94 11.75 -2.57 1.85
CA ILE A 94 12.97 -2.38 2.65
C ILE A 94 12.63 -2.19 4.14
N TYR A 95 11.63 -1.35 4.43
CA TYR A 95 11.18 -1.09 5.79
C TYR A 95 10.68 -2.37 6.47
N MET A 96 9.90 -3.18 5.77
CA MET A 96 9.36 -4.44 6.28
C MET A 96 10.41 -5.49 6.58
N ASN A 97 11.47 -5.55 5.79
CA ASN A 97 12.51 -6.57 5.91
C ASN A 97 13.67 -6.15 6.84
N SER A 98 13.68 -4.92 7.36
CA SER A 98 14.77 -4.40 8.20
C SER A 98 14.45 -4.45 9.69
N GLY A 99 15.37 -4.95 10.52
CA GLY A 99 15.33 -4.72 11.98
C GLY A 99 14.19 -5.38 12.76
N ASN A 100 13.64 -6.51 12.27
CA ASN A 100 12.58 -7.28 12.97
C ASN A 100 11.37 -6.43 13.44
N ARG A 101 11.01 -5.34 12.73
CA ARG A 101 10.12 -4.28 13.28
C ARG A 101 8.71 -4.75 13.65
N PHE A 102 8.28 -5.87 13.07
CA PHE A 102 6.94 -6.43 13.25
C PHE A 102 6.94 -7.71 14.08
N LYS A 103 8.06 -8.10 14.70
CA LYS A 103 8.06 -9.15 15.71
C LYS A 103 7.52 -8.59 17.03
N ARG A 104 6.85 -9.44 17.80
CA ARG A 104 6.48 -9.18 19.19
C ARG A 104 7.70 -9.23 20.09
#